data_AF-A0A9X4H865-F1
#
_entry.id   AF-A0A9X4H865-F1
#
_cell.length_a   1.000
_cell.length_b   1.000
_cell.length_c   1.000
_cell.angle_alpha   90.00
_cell.angle_beta   90.00
_cell.angle_gamma   90.00
#
_symmetry.space_group_name_H-M   'P 1'
#
loop_
_entity.id
_entity.type
_entity.pdbx_description
1 polymer ?
#
loop_
_entity_poly.entity_id
_entity_poly.type
_entity_poly.pdbx_seq_one_letter_code
_entity_poly.pdbx_strand_id
1 'polypeptide(L)'
;MVDDEKKDLSTLAEWFNELEHAKQKEILNYIDDNIDIFYELNKDEQNLFEELVNEITQIIIYEMDDKDLIIEKLLKYGFEKIPANYLYDYCKPIAGPYIDSKTVNTMSSEQLDVVMEFVINNIILYENYKSIPFNVYKEKGGFENHEKAGNVLRFINSIISFVCNRELSLSMIEEKLLNEFEISKELSDVIIEKINKYLNEMQQAYLLTKINLLLTKLSNLSCTYDD
;
A
#
# COMPACT_ATOMS: atom_id res chain seq x y z
N MET A 1 -31.54 10.57 4.18
CA MET A 1 -30.41 10.19 3.29
C MET A 1 -30.11 11.43 2.50
N VAL A 2 -29.05 12.14 2.88
CA VAL A 2 -28.52 13.22 2.04
C VAL A 2 -27.68 12.48 1.00
N ASP A 3 -28.08 12.58 -0.25
CA ASP A 3 -27.18 12.26 -1.37
C ASP A 3 -26.05 13.30 -1.26
N ASP A 4 -24.90 12.90 -0.72
CA ASP A 4 -23.67 13.67 -0.90
C ASP A 4 -23.29 13.52 -2.37
N GLU A 5 -23.62 14.53 -3.17
CA GLU A 5 -23.19 14.62 -4.57
C GLU A 5 -21.66 14.61 -4.59
N LYS A 6 -21.08 13.53 -5.12
CA LYS A 6 -19.65 13.39 -5.36
C LYS A 6 -19.15 14.61 -6.15
N LYS A 7 -18.29 15.43 -5.54
CA LYS A 7 -17.75 16.63 -6.20
C LYS A 7 -16.68 16.24 -7.21
N ASP A 8 -16.67 16.94 -8.36
CA ASP A 8 -15.60 16.81 -9.35
C ASP A 8 -14.29 17.42 -8.80
N LEU A 9 -13.16 16.93 -9.29
CA LEU A 9 -11.83 17.36 -8.84
C LEU A 9 -11.61 18.87 -9.06
N SER A 10 -12.23 19.45 -10.10
CA SER A 10 -12.20 20.90 -10.34
C SER A 10 -12.82 21.68 -9.17
N THR A 11 -13.96 21.22 -8.66
CA THR A 11 -14.65 21.83 -7.52
C THR A 11 -13.86 21.68 -6.22
N LEU A 12 -13.16 20.54 -6.05
CA LEU A 12 -12.29 20.31 -4.89
C LEU A 12 -11.02 21.17 -4.96
N ALA A 13 -10.48 21.41 -6.16
CA ALA A 13 -9.38 22.34 -6.37
C ALA A 13 -9.78 23.78 -6.07
N GLU A 14 -10.95 24.22 -6.54
CA GLU A 14 -11.50 25.54 -6.22
C GLU A 14 -11.67 25.72 -4.71
N TRP A 15 -12.30 24.76 -4.03
CA TRP A 15 -12.43 24.77 -2.57
C TRP A 15 -11.06 24.91 -1.88
N PHE A 16 -10.08 24.08 -2.25
CA PHE A 16 -8.75 24.13 -1.63
C PHE A 16 -8.09 25.50 -1.86
N ASN A 17 -8.22 26.07 -3.06
CA ASN A 17 -7.65 27.37 -3.42
C ASN A 17 -8.35 28.55 -2.74
N GLU A 18 -9.62 28.43 -2.38
CA GLU A 18 -10.40 29.44 -1.66
C GLU A 18 -10.14 29.46 -0.14
N LEU A 19 -9.52 28.41 0.41
CA LEU A 19 -9.10 28.38 1.81
C LEU A 19 -8.12 29.52 2.13
N GLU A 20 -8.20 30.07 3.34
CA GLU A 20 -7.20 31.03 3.81
C GLU A 20 -5.79 30.40 3.78
N HIS A 21 -4.78 31.17 3.38
CA HIS A 21 -3.41 30.67 3.22
C HIS A 21 -2.85 29.99 4.49
N ALA A 22 -3.24 30.44 5.68
CA ALA A 22 -2.85 29.78 6.93
C ALA A 22 -3.39 28.34 6.99
N LYS A 23 -4.64 28.15 6.59
CA LYS A 23 -5.34 26.87 6.59
C LYS A 23 -4.84 25.93 5.50
N GLN A 24 -4.56 26.45 4.30
CA GLN A 24 -3.87 25.69 3.25
C GLN A 24 -2.51 25.17 3.76
N LYS A 25 -1.73 26.03 4.42
CA LYS A 25 -0.44 25.66 4.99
C LYS A 25 -0.57 24.59 6.07
N GLU A 26 -1.59 24.65 6.92
CA GLU A 26 -1.85 23.62 7.92
C GLU A 26 -2.19 22.27 7.30
N ILE A 27 -3.03 22.24 6.26
CA ILE A 27 -3.33 21.01 5.51
C ILE A 27 -2.05 20.44 4.88
N LEU A 28 -1.24 21.29 4.25
CA LEU A 28 0.02 20.86 3.64
C LEU A 28 1.03 20.35 4.68
N ASN A 29 1.12 21.00 5.84
CA ASN A 29 1.98 20.54 6.93
C ASN A 29 1.49 19.21 7.51
N TYR A 30 0.18 19.03 7.68
CA TYR A 30 -0.40 17.76 8.12
C TYR A 30 -0.03 16.63 7.15
N ILE A 31 -0.18 16.90 5.85
CA ILE A 31 0.21 16.00 4.77
C ILE A 31 1.71 15.65 4.82
N ASP A 32 2.59 16.64 4.98
CA ASP A 32 4.04 16.47 4.91
C ASP A 32 4.61 15.77 6.16
N ASP A 33 4.19 16.24 7.35
CA ASP A 33 4.77 15.82 8.63
C ASP A 33 4.06 14.62 9.28
N ASN A 34 2.95 14.11 8.70
CA ASN A 34 2.10 13.06 9.28
C ASN A 34 1.77 13.32 10.77
N ILE A 35 1.49 14.57 11.13
CA ILE A 35 1.23 14.95 12.53
C ILE A 35 -0.18 14.47 12.89
N ASP A 36 -0.30 13.64 13.93
CA ASP A 36 -1.55 13.08 14.48
C ASP A 36 -2.60 14.14 14.91
N ILE A 37 -2.25 15.42 14.81
CA ILE A 37 -2.99 16.55 15.35
C ILE A 37 -3.37 17.49 14.21
N PHE A 38 -4.59 17.31 13.73
CA PHE A 38 -5.23 18.14 12.73
C PHE A 38 -6.34 18.96 13.40
N TYR A 39 -6.03 20.17 13.86
CA TYR A 39 -6.90 20.88 14.81
C TYR A 39 -7.98 21.80 14.20
N GLU A 40 -8.07 22.04 12.89
CA GLU A 40 -8.92 23.17 12.40
C GLU A 40 -9.81 22.92 11.16
N LEU A 41 -10.07 21.66 10.74
CA LEU A 41 -11.16 21.43 9.79
C LEU A 41 -12.47 21.15 10.52
N ASN A 42 -13.51 21.89 10.14
CA ASN A 42 -14.87 21.52 10.51
C ASN A 42 -15.30 20.25 9.75
N LYS A 43 -16.42 19.64 10.14
CA LYS A 43 -16.87 18.37 9.56
C LYS A 43 -17.06 18.43 8.04
N ASP A 44 -17.55 19.55 7.51
CA ASP A 44 -17.77 19.69 6.06
C ASP A 44 -16.43 19.80 5.31
N GLU A 45 -15.45 20.50 5.88
CA GLU A 45 -14.10 20.60 5.31
C GLU A 45 -13.33 19.28 5.40
N GLN A 46 -13.53 18.50 6.48
CA GLN A 46 -12.98 17.15 6.60
C GLN A 46 -13.51 16.24 5.49
N ASN A 47 -14.83 16.26 5.24
CA ASN A 47 -15.43 15.50 4.15
C ASN A 47 -14.84 15.92 2.79
N LEU A 48 -14.67 17.23 2.55
CA LEU A 48 -14.08 17.72 1.30
C LEU A 48 -12.62 17.30 1.13
N PHE A 49 -11.86 17.29 2.22
CA PHE A 49 -10.49 16.80 2.20
C PHE A 49 -10.42 15.30 1.93
N GLU A 50 -11.30 14.50 2.54
CA GLU A 50 -11.40 13.06 2.28
C GLU A 50 -11.81 12.77 0.83
N GLU A 51 -12.77 13.52 0.28
CA GLU A 51 -13.14 13.46 -1.14
C GLU A 51 -11.95 13.80 -2.05
N LEU A 52 -11.19 14.85 -1.73
CA LEU A 52 -9.98 15.24 -2.46
C LEU A 52 -8.92 14.13 -2.45
N VAL A 53 -8.62 13.57 -1.28
CA VAL A 53 -7.67 12.46 -1.13
C VAL A 53 -8.14 11.25 -1.93
N ASN A 54 -9.43 10.92 -1.89
CA ASN A 54 -10.00 9.82 -2.65
C ASN A 54 -9.85 10.03 -4.17
N GLU A 55 -10.22 11.20 -4.69
CA GLU A 55 -10.12 11.49 -6.13
C GLU A 55 -8.66 11.46 -6.63
N ILE A 56 -7.73 12.06 -5.87
CA ILE A 56 -6.32 12.03 -6.24
C ILE A 56 -5.77 10.60 -6.18
N THR A 57 -6.15 9.83 -5.15
CA THR A 57 -5.77 8.41 -5.04
C THR A 57 -6.26 7.62 -6.25
N GLN A 58 -7.51 7.82 -6.69
CA GLN A 58 -8.04 7.15 -7.89
C GLN A 58 -7.30 7.55 -9.16
N ILE A 59 -6.89 8.82 -9.29
CA ILE A 59 -6.05 9.27 -10.41
C ILE A 59 -4.69 8.58 -10.39
N ILE A 60 -4.03 8.49 -9.23
CA ILE A 60 -2.75 7.80 -9.09
C ILE A 60 -2.89 6.32 -9.47
N ILE A 61 -3.97 5.65 -9.02
CA ILE A 61 -4.28 4.26 -9.35
C ILE A 61 -4.54 4.08 -10.86
N TYR A 62 -5.24 5.03 -11.49
CA TYR A 62 -5.55 4.96 -12.92
C TYR A 62 -4.31 5.19 -13.79
N GLU A 63 -3.46 6.15 -13.43
CA GLU A 63 -2.24 6.51 -14.15
C GLU A 63 -1.02 5.66 -13.78
N MET A 64 -1.20 4.62 -12.95
CA MET A 64 -0.13 3.70 -12.54
C MET A 64 1.10 4.42 -11.97
N ASP A 65 0.88 5.44 -11.13
CA ASP A 65 1.93 6.21 -10.45
C ASP A 65 2.89 7.00 -11.37
N ASP A 66 2.48 7.37 -12.59
CA ASP A 66 3.21 8.31 -13.43
C ASP A 66 3.15 9.75 -12.86
N LYS A 67 4.13 10.10 -12.03
CA LYS A 67 4.19 11.39 -11.32
C LYS A 67 4.04 12.58 -12.26
N ASP A 68 4.72 12.59 -13.40
CA ASP A 68 4.71 13.76 -14.30
C ASP A 68 3.31 13.97 -14.90
N LEU A 69 2.67 12.87 -15.34
CA LEU A 69 1.31 12.92 -15.88
C LEU A 69 0.27 13.28 -14.82
N ILE A 70 0.40 12.74 -13.61
CA ILE A 70 -0.51 13.02 -12.49
C ILE A 70 -0.40 14.49 -12.08
N ILE A 71 0.81 15.03 -11.92
CA ILE A 71 1.00 16.44 -11.59
C ILE A 71 0.47 17.33 -12.71
N GLU A 72 0.69 17.01 -13.98
CA GLU A 72 0.11 17.75 -15.11
C GLU A 72 -1.43 17.78 -15.05
N LYS A 73 -2.06 16.66 -14.70
CA LYS A 73 -3.51 16.58 -14.50
C LYS A 73 -3.95 17.48 -13.35
N LEU A 74 -3.33 17.40 -12.17
CA LEU A 74 -3.70 18.23 -11.02
C LEU A 74 -3.59 19.74 -11.35
N LEU A 75 -2.54 20.14 -12.07
CA LEU A 75 -2.40 21.52 -12.54
C LEU A 75 -3.54 21.93 -13.50
N LYS A 76 -3.97 21.04 -14.39
CA LYS A 76 -5.11 21.28 -15.29
C LYS A 76 -6.44 21.43 -14.56
N TYR A 77 -6.61 20.75 -13.42
CA TYR A 77 -7.78 20.89 -12.55
C TYR A 77 -7.75 22.14 -11.67
N GLY A 78 -6.65 22.92 -11.70
CA GLY A 78 -6.55 24.22 -11.03
C GLY A 78 -5.68 24.24 -9.77
N PHE A 79 -5.00 23.14 -9.43
CA PHE A 79 -4.03 23.16 -8.33
C PHE A 79 -2.77 23.93 -8.69
N GLU A 80 -2.16 24.59 -7.70
CA GLU A 80 -0.80 25.09 -7.83
C GLU A 80 0.22 23.95 -7.73
N LYS A 81 1.42 24.16 -8.31
CA LYS A 81 2.46 23.12 -8.38
C LYS A 81 2.89 22.58 -7.02
N ILE A 82 3.03 23.44 -6.01
CA ILE A 82 3.50 23.04 -4.68
C ILE A 82 2.43 22.15 -4.00
N PRO A 83 1.18 22.61 -3.83
CA PRO A 83 0.09 21.76 -3.31
C PRO A 83 -0.10 20.45 -4.08
N ALA A 84 -0.03 20.48 -5.42
CA ALA A 84 -0.16 19.27 -6.24
C ALA A 84 0.91 18.21 -5.91
N ASN A 85 2.15 18.62 -5.66
CA ASN A 85 3.22 17.68 -5.28
C ASN A 85 2.96 17.09 -3.89
N TYR A 86 2.61 17.93 -2.90
CA TYR A 86 2.30 17.46 -1.55
C TYR A 86 1.12 16.47 -1.53
N LEU A 87 0.03 16.81 -2.22
CA LEU A 87 -1.14 15.94 -2.32
C LEU A 87 -0.81 14.62 -3.01
N TYR A 88 -0.01 14.65 -4.08
CA TYR A 88 0.46 13.42 -4.73
C TYR A 88 1.30 12.56 -3.77
N ASP A 89 2.30 13.15 -3.11
CA ASP A 89 3.20 12.41 -2.22
C ASP A 89 2.44 11.81 -1.01
N TYR A 90 1.36 12.47 -0.54
CA TYR A 90 0.45 11.96 0.47
C TYR A 90 -0.43 10.80 0.01
N CYS A 91 -1.04 10.94 -1.18
CA CYS A 91 -1.99 9.96 -1.70
C CYS A 91 -1.29 8.73 -2.28
N LYS A 92 -0.02 8.85 -2.70
CA LYS A 92 0.75 7.77 -3.31
C LYS A 92 0.86 6.51 -2.42
N PRO A 93 1.22 6.60 -1.12
CA PRO A 93 1.20 5.44 -0.22
C PRO A 93 -0.18 4.78 -0.10
N ILE A 94 -1.27 5.56 -0.16
CA ILE A 94 -2.65 5.08 -0.09
C ILE A 94 -3.01 4.31 -1.38
N ALA A 95 -2.58 4.82 -2.53
CA ALA A 95 -2.76 4.18 -3.84
C ALA A 95 -1.92 2.91 -4.04
N GLY A 96 -0.76 2.82 -3.36
CA GLY A 96 0.24 1.78 -3.56
C GLY A 96 -0.30 0.34 -3.57
N PRO A 97 -1.06 -0.10 -2.55
CA PRO A 97 -1.63 -1.45 -2.52
C PRO A 97 -2.52 -1.79 -3.73
N TYR A 98 -3.25 -0.82 -4.27
CA TYR A 98 -4.12 -1.01 -5.44
C TYR A 98 -3.34 -1.07 -6.75
N ILE A 99 -2.25 -0.30 -6.88
CA ILE A 99 -1.33 -0.41 -8.04
C ILE A 99 -0.62 -1.77 -8.01
N ASP A 100 -0.19 -2.19 -6.82
CA ASP A 100 0.46 -3.46 -6.62
C ASP A 100 -0.52 -4.62 -6.96
N SER A 101 -1.79 -4.53 -6.55
CA SER A 101 -2.84 -5.51 -6.88
C SER A 101 -3.15 -5.57 -8.38
N LYS A 102 -3.23 -4.41 -9.06
CA LYS A 102 -3.40 -4.35 -10.52
C LYS A 102 -2.28 -5.09 -11.25
N THR A 103 -1.04 -5.01 -10.75
CA THR A 103 0.09 -5.76 -11.32
C THR A 103 -0.14 -7.27 -11.18
N VAL A 104 -0.59 -7.74 -10.02
CA VAL A 104 -0.95 -9.16 -9.80
C VAL A 104 -2.05 -9.61 -10.75
N ASN A 105 -3.06 -8.77 -11.00
CA ASN A 105 -4.17 -9.07 -11.89
C ASN A 105 -3.77 -9.24 -13.38
N THR A 106 -2.55 -8.87 -13.76
CA THR A 106 -2.02 -9.12 -15.12
C THR A 106 -1.32 -10.47 -15.28
N MET A 107 -1.16 -11.21 -14.18
CA MET A 107 -0.45 -12.50 -14.18
C MET A 107 -1.37 -13.65 -14.60
N SER A 108 -0.75 -14.72 -15.11
CA SER A 108 -1.43 -16.02 -15.21
C SER A 108 -1.43 -16.74 -13.86
N SER A 109 -2.39 -17.63 -13.66
CA SER A 109 -2.51 -18.44 -12.45
C SER A 109 -1.27 -19.31 -12.20
N GLU A 110 -0.68 -19.88 -13.26
CA GLU A 110 0.56 -20.66 -13.15
C GLU A 110 1.75 -19.80 -12.73
N GLN A 111 1.86 -18.58 -13.28
CA GLN A 111 2.91 -17.65 -12.91
C GLN A 111 2.75 -17.21 -11.46
N LEU A 112 1.53 -16.90 -11.02
CA LEU A 112 1.24 -16.51 -9.64
C LEU A 112 1.53 -17.66 -8.67
N ASP A 113 1.16 -18.90 -9.02
CA ASP A 113 1.47 -20.10 -8.22
C ASP A 113 2.98 -20.23 -7.96
N VAL A 114 3.79 -20.11 -9.02
CA VAL A 114 5.26 -20.17 -8.93
C VAL A 114 5.82 -19.04 -8.08
N VAL A 115 5.30 -17.83 -8.23
CA VAL A 115 5.73 -16.65 -7.48
C VAL A 115 5.37 -16.79 -5.99
N MET A 116 4.14 -17.19 -5.67
CA MET A 116 3.69 -17.47 -4.30
C MET A 116 4.58 -18.53 -3.65
N GLU A 117 4.82 -19.64 -4.34
CA GLU A 117 5.67 -20.72 -3.86
C GLU A 117 7.11 -20.24 -3.60
N PHE A 118 7.64 -19.40 -4.47
CA PHE A 118 8.97 -18.82 -4.29
C PHE A 118 9.02 -17.91 -3.06
N VAL A 119 8.05 -16.99 -2.91
CA VAL A 119 7.99 -16.03 -1.80
C VAL A 119 7.84 -16.76 -0.47
N ILE A 120 6.89 -17.69 -0.37
CA ILE A 120 6.65 -18.45 0.86
C ILE A 120 7.92 -19.21 1.27
N ASN A 121 8.50 -20.01 0.37
CA ASN A 121 9.64 -20.83 0.76
C ASN A 121 10.89 -19.97 1.00
N ASN A 122 11.27 -19.12 0.06
CA ASN A 122 12.59 -18.49 0.08
C ASN A 122 12.64 -17.18 0.86
N ILE A 123 11.52 -16.49 1.00
CA ILE A 123 11.48 -15.18 1.68
C ILE A 123 10.95 -15.36 3.10
N ILE A 124 9.84 -16.08 3.27
CA ILE A 124 9.16 -16.20 4.56
C ILE A 124 9.74 -17.35 5.40
N LEU A 125 9.79 -18.57 4.87
CA LEU A 125 10.14 -19.75 5.67
C LEU A 125 11.65 -19.87 5.92
N TYR A 126 12.46 -19.66 4.87
CA TYR A 126 13.91 -19.85 4.95
C TYR A 126 14.70 -18.55 5.10
N GLU A 127 14.07 -17.38 5.00
CA GLU A 127 14.73 -16.07 5.02
C GLU A 127 15.97 -15.95 4.10
N ASN A 128 15.99 -16.72 3.01
CA ASN A 128 17.11 -16.78 2.08
C ASN A 128 17.28 -15.49 1.26
N TYR A 129 16.38 -14.51 1.38
CA TYR A 129 16.44 -13.22 0.67
C TYR A 129 17.75 -12.44 0.91
N LYS A 130 18.46 -12.68 2.03
CA LYS A 130 19.80 -12.11 2.26
C LYS A 130 20.88 -12.70 1.34
N SER A 131 20.64 -13.90 0.82
CA SER A 131 21.57 -14.67 -0.02
C SER A 131 21.10 -14.81 -1.47
N ILE A 132 19.82 -14.55 -1.75
CA ILE A 132 19.23 -14.66 -3.07
C ILE A 132 19.13 -13.26 -3.70
N PRO A 133 19.85 -12.98 -4.79
CA PRO A 133 19.71 -11.72 -5.52
C PRO A 133 18.28 -11.51 -6.01
N PHE A 134 17.78 -10.27 -5.96
CA PHE A 134 16.43 -9.93 -6.44
C PHE A 134 16.19 -10.33 -7.92
N ASN A 135 17.25 -10.36 -8.74
CA ASN A 135 17.16 -10.84 -10.12
C ASN A 135 16.67 -12.28 -10.22
N VAL A 136 16.98 -13.14 -9.25
CA VAL A 136 16.49 -14.53 -9.23
C VAL A 136 14.98 -14.56 -9.07
N TYR A 137 14.43 -13.72 -8.20
CA TYR A 137 12.98 -13.57 -8.06
C TYR A 137 12.35 -13.03 -9.34
N LYS A 138 12.95 -11.97 -9.92
CA LYS A 138 12.50 -11.38 -11.18
C LYS A 138 12.41 -12.43 -12.30
N GLU A 139 13.47 -13.21 -12.50
CA GLU A 139 13.57 -14.25 -13.52
C GLU A 139 12.62 -15.42 -13.24
N LYS A 140 12.56 -15.89 -11.99
CA LYS A 140 11.70 -17.01 -11.59
C LYS A 140 10.21 -16.69 -11.80
N GLY A 141 9.82 -15.47 -11.52
CA GLY A 141 8.47 -14.97 -11.74
C GLY A 141 8.20 -14.50 -13.17
N GLY A 142 9.17 -14.55 -14.08
CA GLY A 142 8.97 -14.13 -15.48
C GLY A 142 8.66 -12.64 -15.66
N PHE A 143 9.16 -11.78 -14.78
CA PHE A 143 8.85 -10.34 -14.82
C PHE A 143 9.74 -9.58 -15.80
N GLU A 144 9.14 -8.68 -16.57
CA GLU A 144 9.85 -7.84 -17.55
C GLU A 144 10.85 -6.89 -16.88
N ASN A 145 10.47 -6.27 -15.77
CA ASN A 145 11.25 -5.28 -15.06
C ASN A 145 11.19 -5.47 -13.53
N HIS A 146 12.08 -4.78 -12.82
CA HIS A 146 12.18 -4.86 -11.36
C HIS A 146 10.98 -4.25 -10.64
N GLU A 147 10.33 -3.28 -11.27
CA GLU A 147 9.17 -2.59 -10.73
C GLU A 147 7.97 -3.53 -10.61
N LYS A 148 7.56 -4.19 -11.71
CA LYS A 148 6.48 -5.18 -11.69
C LYS A 148 6.76 -6.31 -10.70
N ALA A 149 8.00 -6.80 -10.65
CA ALA A 149 8.40 -7.79 -9.65
C ALA A 149 8.23 -7.23 -8.23
N GLY A 150 8.71 -6.02 -7.97
CA GLY A 150 8.60 -5.36 -6.67
C GLY A 150 7.15 -5.16 -6.22
N ASN A 151 6.27 -4.74 -7.13
CA ASN A 151 4.84 -4.56 -6.89
C ASN A 151 4.19 -5.87 -6.42
N VAL A 152 4.41 -6.96 -7.18
CA VAL A 152 3.86 -8.28 -6.83
C VAL A 152 4.41 -8.79 -5.51
N LEU A 153 5.71 -8.62 -5.26
CA LEU A 153 6.33 -9.01 -4.00
C LEU A 153 5.73 -8.27 -2.81
N ARG A 154 5.57 -6.95 -2.90
CA ARG A 154 4.98 -6.13 -1.83
C ARG A 154 3.54 -6.53 -1.56
N PHE A 155 2.73 -6.71 -2.61
CA PHE A 155 1.34 -7.15 -2.45
C PHE A 155 1.25 -8.48 -1.73
N ILE A 156 1.93 -9.51 -2.25
CA ILE A 156 1.91 -10.86 -1.70
C ILE A 156 2.40 -10.86 -0.25
N ASN A 157 3.51 -10.19 0.03
CA ASN A 157 4.06 -10.13 1.38
C ASN A 157 3.12 -9.42 2.36
N SER A 158 2.44 -8.35 1.93
CA SER A 158 1.43 -7.64 2.74
C SER A 158 0.26 -8.56 3.10
N ILE A 159 -0.33 -9.23 2.10
CA ILE A 159 -1.44 -10.16 2.30
C ILE A 159 -1.06 -11.31 3.23
N ILE A 160 0.12 -11.93 3.03
CA ILE A 160 0.60 -13.00 3.90
C ILE A 160 0.85 -12.48 5.32
N SER A 161 1.46 -11.30 5.47
CA SER A 161 1.72 -10.67 6.76
C SER A 161 0.43 -10.47 7.56
N PHE A 162 -0.64 -9.96 6.94
CA PHE A 162 -1.93 -9.77 7.62
C PHE A 162 -2.47 -11.07 8.23
N VAL A 163 -2.37 -12.18 7.49
CA VAL A 163 -2.83 -13.49 7.98
C VAL A 163 -1.89 -14.05 9.06
N CYS A 164 -0.58 -13.97 8.84
CA CYS A 164 0.41 -14.54 9.77
C CYS A 164 0.48 -13.78 11.10
N ASN A 165 0.26 -12.46 11.06
CA ASN A 165 0.15 -11.62 12.26
C ASN A 165 -1.22 -11.69 12.94
N ARG A 166 -2.19 -12.41 12.35
CA ARG A 166 -3.58 -12.51 12.83
C ARG A 166 -4.32 -11.16 12.85
N GLU A 167 -3.94 -10.26 11.96
CA GLU A 167 -4.64 -9.00 11.73
C GLU A 167 -5.93 -9.24 10.95
N LEU A 168 -5.91 -10.19 10.01
CA LEU A 168 -7.06 -10.59 9.20
C LEU A 168 -7.16 -12.11 9.10
N SER A 169 -8.39 -12.64 9.06
CA SER A 169 -8.62 -14.05 8.74
C SER A 169 -8.46 -14.30 7.23
N LEU A 170 -8.24 -15.56 6.84
CA LEU A 170 -8.22 -15.98 5.43
C LEU A 170 -9.49 -15.56 4.68
N SER A 171 -10.66 -15.67 5.32
CA SER A 171 -11.93 -15.27 4.72
C SER A 171 -12.03 -13.75 4.49
N MET A 172 -11.51 -12.93 5.41
CA MET A 172 -11.46 -11.47 5.24
C MET A 172 -10.48 -11.07 4.15
N ILE A 173 -9.37 -11.80 4.00
CA ILE A 173 -8.44 -11.60 2.89
C ILE A 173 -9.10 -11.95 1.56
N GLU A 174 -9.79 -13.08 1.46
CA GLU A 174 -10.51 -13.45 0.24
C GLU A 174 -11.54 -12.38 -0.16
N GLU A 175 -12.30 -11.86 0.82
CA GLU A 175 -13.25 -10.78 0.59
C GLU A 175 -12.55 -9.50 0.11
N LYS A 176 -11.44 -9.11 0.73
CA LYS A 176 -10.64 -7.94 0.30
C LYS A 176 -10.06 -8.13 -1.10
N LEU A 177 -9.52 -9.31 -1.42
CA LEU A 177 -8.96 -9.61 -2.73
C LEU A 177 -10.03 -9.41 -3.82
N LEU A 178 -11.23 -9.95 -3.62
CA LEU A 178 -12.30 -9.89 -4.60
C LEU A 178 -12.97 -8.51 -4.70
N ASN A 179 -13.26 -7.88 -3.55
CA ASN A 179 -14.13 -6.70 -3.51
C ASN A 179 -13.37 -5.37 -3.45
N GLU A 180 -12.22 -5.33 -2.77
CA GLU A 180 -11.45 -4.09 -2.58
C GLU A 180 -10.32 -3.96 -3.60
N PHE A 181 -9.61 -5.06 -3.86
CA PHE A 181 -8.49 -5.09 -4.81
C PHE A 181 -8.89 -5.55 -6.21
N GLU A 182 -10.15 -5.97 -6.39
CA GLU A 182 -10.74 -6.47 -7.64
C GLU A 182 -9.91 -7.58 -8.30
N ILE A 183 -9.20 -8.40 -7.51
CA ILE A 183 -8.45 -9.56 -7.99
C ILE A 183 -9.41 -10.60 -8.55
N SER A 184 -9.08 -11.15 -9.72
CA SER A 184 -9.93 -12.16 -10.34
C SER A 184 -10.09 -13.39 -9.43
N LYS A 185 -11.26 -14.04 -9.47
CA LYS A 185 -11.56 -15.19 -8.60
C LYS A 185 -10.51 -16.30 -8.74
N GLU A 186 -10.06 -16.56 -9.96
CA GLU A 186 -9.03 -17.55 -10.26
C GLU A 186 -7.70 -17.26 -9.54
N LEU A 187 -7.20 -16.01 -9.63
CA LEU A 187 -5.96 -15.61 -8.97
C LEU A 187 -6.13 -15.54 -7.44
N SER A 188 -7.30 -15.09 -6.97
CA SER A 188 -7.65 -15.09 -5.55
C SER A 188 -7.61 -16.51 -4.99
N ASP A 189 -8.15 -17.50 -5.71
CA ASP A 189 -8.15 -18.90 -5.28
C ASP A 189 -6.71 -19.45 -5.15
N VAL A 190 -5.82 -19.12 -6.10
CA VAL A 190 -4.38 -19.47 -6.00
C VAL A 190 -3.75 -18.87 -4.75
N ILE A 191 -3.99 -17.59 -4.46
CA ILE A 191 -3.43 -16.91 -3.28
C ILE A 191 -3.93 -17.59 -2.01
N ILE A 192 -5.24 -17.79 -1.89
CA ILE A 192 -5.86 -18.38 -0.70
C ILE A 192 -5.41 -19.83 -0.49
N GLU A 193 -5.35 -20.64 -1.55
CA GLU A 193 -4.89 -22.02 -1.47
C GLU A 193 -3.45 -22.09 -0.95
N LYS A 194 -2.54 -21.27 -1.50
CA LYS A 194 -1.14 -21.24 -1.07
C LYS A 194 -0.98 -20.79 0.38
N ILE A 195 -1.68 -19.73 0.78
CA ILE A 195 -1.62 -19.25 2.16
C ILE A 195 -2.14 -20.33 3.10
N ASN A 196 -3.27 -20.95 2.80
CA ASN A 196 -3.87 -21.99 3.63
C ASN A 196 -2.97 -23.23 3.74
N LYS A 197 -2.32 -23.63 2.63
CA LYS A 197 -1.39 -24.78 2.59
C LYS A 197 -0.20 -24.62 3.54
N TYR A 198 0.36 -23.41 3.64
CA TYR A 198 1.59 -23.14 4.41
C TYR A 198 1.34 -22.32 5.70
N LEU A 199 0.08 -22.17 6.10
CA LEU A 199 -0.32 -21.21 7.14
C LEU A 199 0.43 -21.43 8.46
N ASN A 200 0.52 -22.68 8.90
CA ASN A 200 1.11 -23.02 10.19
C ASN A 200 2.62 -22.72 10.21
N GLU A 201 3.32 -23.13 9.16
CA GLU A 201 4.76 -22.92 9.00
C GLU A 201 5.09 -21.42 8.92
N MET A 202 4.31 -20.67 8.12
CA MET A 202 4.50 -19.22 8.00
C MET A 202 4.24 -18.50 9.33
N GLN A 203 3.18 -18.86 10.05
CA GLN A 203 2.90 -18.28 11.38
C GLN A 203 4.02 -18.57 12.38
N GLN A 204 4.60 -19.77 12.36
CA GLN A 204 5.75 -20.11 13.19
C GLN A 204 6.99 -19.29 12.82
N ALA A 205 7.28 -19.14 11.53
CA ALA A 205 8.40 -18.32 11.06
C ALA A 205 8.27 -16.85 11.48
N TYR A 206 7.07 -16.25 11.32
CA TYR A 206 6.79 -14.89 11.77
C TYR A 206 6.93 -14.73 13.30
N LEU A 207 6.46 -15.71 14.07
CA LEU A 207 6.61 -15.70 15.53
C LEU A 207 8.09 -15.76 15.94
N LEU A 208 8.87 -16.66 15.32
CA LEU A 208 10.31 -16.76 15.57
C LEU A 208 11.05 -15.45 15.24
N THR A 209 10.70 -14.81 14.12
CA THR A 209 11.24 -13.51 13.74
C THR A 209 10.97 -12.45 14.81
N LYS A 210 9.72 -12.37 15.30
CA LYS A 210 9.32 -11.44 16.37
C LYS A 210 10.07 -11.72 17.68
N ILE A 211 10.23 -12.98 18.05
CA ILE A 211 10.99 -13.38 19.25
C ILE A 211 12.46 -12.98 19.10
N ASN A 212 13.10 -13.23 17.96
CA ASN A 212 14.49 -12.85 17.71
C ASN A 212 14.71 -11.33 17.76
N LEU A 213 13.77 -10.55 17.22
CA LEU A 213 13.80 -9.09 17.31
C LEU A 213 13.65 -8.61 18.77
N LEU A 214 12.76 -9.23 19.55
CA LEU A 214 12.61 -8.94 20.98
C LEU A 214 13.89 -9.26 21.76
N LEU A 215 14.48 -10.43 21.53
CA LEU A 215 15.75 -10.83 22.16
C LEU A 215 16.87 -9.84 21.82
N THR A 216 16.99 -9.44 20.55
CA THR A 216 18.00 -8.45 20.12
C THR A 216 17.81 -7.10 20.83
N LYS A 217 16.57 -6.62 20.94
CA LYS A 217 16.25 -5.38 21.67
C LYS A 217 16.59 -5.49 23.16
N LEU A 218 16.25 -6.62 23.79
CA LEU A 218 16.58 -6.88 25.20
C LEU A 218 18.08 -6.91 25.42
N SER A 219 18.84 -7.59 24.55
CA SER A 219 20.30 -7.60 24.62
C SER A 219 20.90 -6.20 24.53
N ASN A 220 20.41 -5.37 23.61
CA ASN A 220 20.88 -4.00 23.45
C ASN A 220 20.55 -3.12 24.67
N LEU A 221 19.39 -3.33 25.30
CA LEU A 221 19.02 -2.64 26.55
C LEU A 221 19.87 -3.10 27.73
N SER A 222 20.17 -4.40 27.84
CA SER A 222 21.03 -4.92 28.92
C SER A 222 22.47 -4.39 28.84
N CYS A 223 22.99 -4.08 27.65
CA CYS A 223 24.31 -3.49 27.49
C CYS A 223 24.37 -1.99 27.83
N THR A 224 23.23 -1.31 28.02
CA THR A 224 23.19 0.13 28.38
C THR A 224 23.11 0.40 29.88
N TYR A 225 23.10 -0.62 30.74
CA TYR A 225 23.03 -0.47 32.21
C TYR A 225 24.36 -0.70 32.94
N ASP A 226 25.46 -0.85 32.20
CA ASP A 226 26.81 -1.09 32.75
C ASP A 226 27.72 0.16 32.75
N ASP A 227 27.16 1.38 32.62
CA ASP A 227 27.89 2.66 32.77
C ASP A 227 27.45 3.47 34.01
#